data_AF-A0A495U2A9-F1
#
_entry.id   AF-A0A495U2A9-F1
#
_cell.length_a   1.000
_cell.length_b   1.000
_cell.length_c   1.000
_cell.angle_alpha   90.00
_cell.angle_beta   90.00
_cell.angle_gamma   90.00
#
_symmetry.space_group_name_H-M   'P 1'
#
loop_
_entity.id
_entity.type
_entity.pdbx_description
1 polymer ?
#
loop_
_entity_poly.entity_id
_entity_poly.type
_entity_poly.pdbx_seq_one_letter_code
_entity_poly.pdbx_strand_id
1 'polypeptide(L)'
;MSFTRTELGNVVFTNCRLFRAGIMPAFGREIGRPSEDAYQMFNVYYPPQEVGRVEFLDGIENLPLIAGHRNVIEPHHIEGRVSNARFDGEWVIADVTVETRALLEEITKFKVTGLSLASTGTTHDMEASVVDRGVETDFQYYQTALRATHLGLVDLGRVRGAMLSWRDQLKRGPQP
;
A
#
# COMPACT_ATOMS: atom_id res chain seq x y z
N MET A 1 4.34 21.65 0.69
CA MET A 1 3.39 20.73 1.36
C MET A 1 2.09 20.87 0.60
N SER A 2 1.82 19.96 -0.34
CA SER A 2 0.68 20.07 -1.27
C SER A 2 -0.35 19.01 -0.94
N PHE A 3 -1.42 19.45 -0.27
CA PHE A 3 -2.65 18.72 -0.12
C PHE A 3 -3.79 19.62 -0.59
N THR A 4 -4.78 19.06 -1.25
CA THR A 4 -6.04 19.78 -1.47
C THR A 4 -6.88 19.61 -0.23
N ARG A 5 -7.15 20.71 0.46
CA ARG A 5 -8.15 20.71 1.51
C ARG A 5 -9.52 20.65 0.85
N THR A 6 -10.29 19.59 1.10
CA THR A 6 -11.67 19.53 0.63
C THR A 6 -12.50 20.54 1.43
N GLU A 7 -13.68 20.90 0.93
CA GLU A 7 -14.63 21.77 1.66
C GLU A 7 -15.01 21.21 3.04
N LEU A 8 -14.84 19.89 3.23
CA LEU A 8 -15.07 19.17 4.48
C LEU A 8 -13.85 19.16 5.43
N GLY A 9 -12.71 19.72 5.01
CA GLY A 9 -11.47 19.76 5.80
C GLY A 9 -10.52 18.58 5.59
N ASN A 10 -10.84 17.63 4.71
CA ASN A 10 -10.01 16.46 4.38
C ASN A 10 -8.83 16.86 3.50
N VAL A 11 -7.84 15.99 3.37
CA VAL A 11 -6.58 16.25 2.65
C VAL A 11 -6.31 15.10 1.70
N VAL A 12 -6.14 15.40 0.42
CA VAL A 12 -5.83 14.37 -0.60
C VAL A 12 -4.36 14.43 -1.02
N PHE A 13 -3.67 13.29 -0.92
CA PHE A 13 -2.35 13.06 -1.48
C PHE A 13 -2.48 12.26 -2.76
N THR A 14 -2.11 12.84 -3.90
CA THR A 14 -2.30 12.20 -5.20
C THR A 14 -1.08 11.41 -5.64
N ASN A 15 -1.30 10.35 -6.42
CA ASN A 15 -0.22 9.54 -7.01
C ASN A 15 0.73 8.93 -5.96
N CYS A 16 0.18 8.48 -4.83
CA CYS A 16 0.91 7.76 -3.80
C CYS A 16 1.28 6.36 -4.29
N ARG A 17 2.48 5.90 -3.93
CA ARG A 17 2.92 4.53 -4.19
C ARG A 17 2.46 3.66 -3.03
N LEU A 18 1.57 2.70 -3.29
CA LEU A 18 0.97 1.87 -2.24
C LEU A 18 1.66 0.51 -2.11
N PHE A 19 1.94 -0.10 -3.26
CA PHE A 19 2.42 -1.48 -3.37
C PHE A 19 3.16 -1.64 -4.69
N ARG A 20 3.95 -2.70 -4.87
CA ARG A 20 4.70 -2.92 -6.12
C ARG A 20 4.60 -4.37 -6.59
N ALA A 21 4.86 -4.57 -7.87
CA ALA A 21 5.24 -5.88 -8.37
C ALA A 21 6.73 -6.17 -8.08
N GLY A 22 7.08 -7.45 -8.08
CA GLY A 22 8.44 -7.92 -7.78
C GLY A 22 8.54 -8.63 -6.44
N ILE A 23 9.75 -8.75 -5.90
CA ILE A 23 10.01 -9.52 -4.69
C ILE A 23 9.85 -8.63 -3.46
N MET A 24 8.97 -9.01 -2.54
CA MET A 24 8.77 -8.29 -1.30
C MET A 24 8.87 -9.26 -0.12
N PRO A 25 9.42 -8.79 1.01
CA PRO A 25 9.57 -9.64 2.16
C PRO A 25 8.23 -9.74 2.89
N ALA A 26 7.80 -10.96 3.24
CA ALA A 26 6.58 -11.21 4.00
C ALA A 26 6.86 -12.13 5.19
N PHE A 27 6.10 -11.96 6.29
CA PHE A 27 6.16 -12.90 7.40
C PHE A 27 5.47 -14.21 7.03
N GLY A 28 5.96 -15.33 7.57
CA GLY A 28 5.35 -16.65 7.36
C GLY A 28 3.84 -16.68 7.59
N ARG A 29 3.36 -15.98 8.64
CA ARG A 29 1.92 -15.88 8.94
C ARG A 29 1.08 -15.22 7.84
N GLU A 30 1.68 -14.36 7.02
CA GLU A 30 0.99 -13.64 5.94
C GLU A 30 0.86 -14.47 4.67
N ILE A 31 1.68 -15.50 4.56
CA ILE A 31 1.65 -16.46 3.46
C ILE A 31 1.14 -17.84 3.87
N GLY A 32 0.59 -17.97 5.09
CA GLY A 32 -0.06 -19.20 5.57
C GLY A 32 0.90 -20.25 6.15
N ARG A 33 2.09 -19.88 6.59
CA ARG A 33 3.03 -20.80 7.24
C ARG A 33 2.57 -21.21 8.64
N PRO A 34 2.98 -22.39 9.13
CA PRO A 34 2.74 -22.83 10.50
C PRO A 34 3.30 -21.86 11.56
N SER A 35 2.81 -21.96 12.80
CA SER A 35 3.14 -21.06 13.91
C SER A 35 4.65 -20.96 14.21
N GLU A 36 5.40 -22.04 13.99
CA GLU A 36 6.87 -22.08 14.16
C GLU A 36 7.63 -21.17 13.17
N ASP A 37 7.06 -20.94 11.99
CA ASP A 37 7.61 -20.09 10.94
C ASP A 37 6.89 -18.72 10.88
N ALA A 38 5.90 -18.47 11.74
CA ALA A 38 4.99 -17.32 11.63
C ALA A 38 5.69 -15.96 11.63
N TYR A 39 6.85 -15.87 12.28
CA TYR A 39 7.66 -14.65 12.41
C TYR A 39 8.94 -14.67 11.55
N GLN A 40 9.18 -15.75 10.81
CA GLN A 40 10.26 -15.78 9.83
C GLN A 40 9.89 -14.93 8.62
N MET A 41 10.89 -14.30 8.01
CA MET A 41 10.73 -13.50 6.80
C MET A 41 11.10 -14.33 5.57
N PHE A 42 10.25 -14.28 4.55
CA PHE A 42 10.45 -14.98 3.28
C PHE A 42 10.42 -13.99 2.12
N ASN A 43 11.15 -14.30 1.05
CA ASN A 43 11.04 -13.57 -0.20
C ASN A 43 9.82 -14.08 -0.96
N VAL A 44 8.87 -13.20 -1.21
CA VAL A 44 7.63 -13.53 -1.92
C VAL A 44 7.58 -12.71 -3.20
N TYR A 45 7.40 -13.39 -4.32
CA TYR A 45 7.21 -12.76 -5.60
C TYR A 45 5.75 -12.37 -5.82
N TYR A 46 5.53 -11.11 -6.18
CA TYR A 46 4.24 -10.55 -6.56
C TYR A 46 4.25 -10.27 -8.05
N PRO A 47 3.71 -11.17 -8.89
CA PRO A 47 3.83 -11.04 -10.33
C PRO A 47 3.11 -9.78 -10.84
N PRO A 48 3.70 -9.02 -11.80
CA PRO A 48 3.06 -7.83 -12.36
C PRO A 48 1.66 -8.09 -12.91
N GLN A 49 1.44 -9.25 -13.53
CA GLN A 49 0.14 -9.64 -14.06
C GLN A 49 -0.93 -9.90 -12.99
N GLU A 50 -0.54 -10.16 -11.74
CA GLU A 50 -1.47 -10.29 -10.60
C GLU A 50 -1.72 -8.93 -9.94
N VAL A 51 -0.66 -8.14 -9.75
CA VAL A 51 -0.73 -6.79 -9.18
C VAL A 51 -1.46 -5.81 -10.10
N GLY A 52 -1.42 -6.03 -11.41
CA GLY A 52 -2.10 -5.22 -12.42
C GLY A 52 -3.53 -5.69 -12.74
N ARG A 53 -4.06 -6.72 -12.06
CA ARG A 53 -5.41 -7.22 -12.35
C ARG A 53 -6.47 -6.19 -11.98
N VAL A 54 -7.47 -6.06 -12.85
CA VAL A 54 -8.64 -5.20 -12.61
C VAL A 54 -9.30 -5.52 -11.28
N GLU A 55 -9.49 -6.80 -10.94
CA GLU A 55 -10.15 -7.16 -9.68
C GLU A 55 -9.36 -6.75 -8.42
N PHE A 56 -8.03 -6.75 -8.50
CA PHE A 56 -7.19 -6.30 -7.40
C PHE A 56 -7.21 -4.77 -7.27
N LEU A 57 -7.11 -4.06 -8.40
CA LEU A 57 -7.15 -2.60 -8.45
C LEU A 57 -8.53 -2.05 -8.02
N ASP A 58 -9.62 -2.64 -8.50
CA ASP A 58 -10.98 -2.28 -8.09
C ASP A 58 -11.18 -2.52 -6.59
N GLY A 59 -10.55 -3.56 -6.03
CA GLY A 59 -10.57 -3.83 -4.59
C GLY A 59 -9.84 -2.80 -3.73
N ILE A 60 -9.07 -1.89 -4.34
CA ILE A 60 -8.39 -0.79 -3.64
C ILE A 60 -9.28 0.47 -3.59
N GLU A 61 -10.31 0.57 -4.42
CA GLU A 61 -11.24 1.70 -4.36
C GLU A 61 -12.00 1.71 -3.02
N ASN A 62 -12.03 2.87 -2.37
CA ASN A 62 -12.60 3.09 -1.03
C ASN A 62 -11.94 2.29 0.11
N LEU A 63 -10.77 1.72 -0.14
CA LEU A 63 -10.02 0.95 0.85
C LEU A 63 -9.74 1.82 2.09
N PRO A 64 -9.98 1.31 3.32
CA PRO A 64 -9.80 2.11 4.52
C PRO A 64 -8.31 2.43 4.74
N LEU A 65 -8.03 3.70 5.01
CA LEU A 65 -6.77 4.17 5.57
C LEU A 65 -6.85 4.17 7.09
N ILE A 66 -5.82 3.65 7.75
CA ILE A 66 -5.73 3.61 9.22
C ILE A 66 -4.36 4.12 9.70
N ALA A 67 -4.29 4.52 10.97
CA ALA A 67 -3.02 4.73 11.66
C ALA A 67 -2.38 3.38 12.05
N GLY A 68 -1.14 3.16 11.62
CA GLY A 68 -0.40 1.92 11.87
C GLY A 68 -0.87 0.74 11.02
N HIS A 69 -0.68 -0.49 11.52
CA HIS A 69 -1.14 -1.72 10.88
C HIS A 69 -1.85 -2.60 11.89
N ARG A 70 -3.03 -3.13 11.52
CA ARG A 70 -3.87 -3.93 12.42
C ARG A 70 -4.45 -5.13 11.68
N ASN A 71 -4.73 -6.22 12.39
CA ASN A 71 -5.35 -7.40 11.78
C ASN A 71 -6.88 -7.28 11.68
N VAL A 72 -7.49 -6.52 12.60
CA VAL A 72 -8.93 -6.28 12.67
C VAL A 72 -9.19 -4.79 12.55
N ILE A 73 -9.96 -4.41 11.53
CA ILE A 73 -10.32 -3.01 11.26
C ILE A 73 -11.76 -2.80 11.70
N GLU A 74 -11.98 -1.78 12.51
CA GLU A 74 -13.29 -1.39 13.01
C GLU A 74 -13.60 0.01 12.47
N PRO A 75 -14.87 0.43 12.41
CA PRO A 75 -15.23 1.73 11.86
C PRO A 75 -14.48 2.91 12.51
N HIS A 76 -14.22 2.84 13.80
CA HIS A 76 -13.53 3.89 14.55
C HIS A 76 -12.00 3.95 14.29
N HIS A 77 -11.43 2.96 13.59
CA HIS A 77 -10.04 2.96 13.16
C HIS A 77 -9.84 3.66 11.81
N ILE A 78 -10.92 3.99 11.08
CA ILE A 78 -10.84 4.54 9.73
C ILE A 78 -10.52 6.03 9.81
N GLU A 79 -9.36 6.38 9.28
CA GLU A 79 -8.81 7.74 9.29
C GLU A 79 -8.87 8.40 7.89
N GLY A 80 -9.30 7.64 6.89
CA GLY A 80 -9.40 8.08 5.50
C GLY A 80 -9.65 6.94 4.53
N ARG A 81 -9.47 7.21 3.23
CA ARG A 81 -9.74 6.25 2.14
C ARG A 81 -8.79 6.39 0.96
N VAL A 82 -8.73 5.34 0.15
CA VAL A 82 -7.98 5.27 -1.10
C VAL A 82 -8.92 5.39 -2.31
N SER A 83 -8.46 6.05 -3.37
CA SER A 83 -9.19 6.15 -4.65
C SER A 83 -8.25 6.23 -5.85
N ASN A 84 -8.79 6.10 -7.06
CA ASN A 84 -8.06 6.25 -8.33
C ASN A 84 -6.85 5.29 -8.47
N ALA A 85 -7.04 4.05 -8.01
CA ALA A 85 -6.03 3.01 -8.05
C ALA A 85 -5.72 2.60 -9.50
N ARG A 86 -4.44 2.47 -9.80
CA ARG A 86 -3.94 1.99 -11.09
C ARG A 86 -2.58 1.33 -10.95
N PHE A 87 -2.21 0.53 -11.93
CA PHE A 87 -0.89 -0.05 -12.03
C PHE A 87 -0.10 0.62 -13.16
N ASP A 88 1.12 1.08 -12.88
CA ASP A 88 1.97 1.77 -13.89
C ASP A 88 3.03 0.85 -14.54
N GLY A 89 2.96 -0.46 -14.26
CA GLY A 89 3.92 -1.46 -14.73
C GLY A 89 4.90 -1.91 -13.64
N GLU A 90 5.08 -1.13 -12.57
CA GLU A 90 5.88 -1.51 -11.41
C GLU A 90 5.13 -1.27 -10.10
N TRP A 91 4.44 -0.14 -9.99
CA TRP A 91 3.78 0.32 -8.78
C TRP A 91 2.26 0.35 -8.93
N VAL A 92 1.59 -0.01 -7.84
CA VAL A 92 0.22 0.38 -7.57
C VAL A 92 0.25 1.83 -7.10
N ILE A 93 -0.34 2.70 -7.92
CA ILE A 93 -0.46 4.13 -7.69
C ILE A 93 -1.91 4.45 -7.37
N ALA A 94 -2.15 5.24 -6.32
CA ALA A 94 -3.49 5.68 -5.96
C ALA A 94 -3.46 7.04 -5.25
N ASP A 95 -4.62 7.65 -5.10
CA ASP A 95 -4.81 8.83 -4.28
C ASP A 95 -5.22 8.40 -2.87
N VAL A 96 -4.70 9.10 -1.86
CA VAL A 96 -4.96 8.81 -0.44
C VAL A 96 -5.61 10.05 0.18
N THR A 97 -6.86 9.90 0.58
CA THR A 97 -7.61 10.94 1.30
C THR A 97 -7.48 10.69 2.80
N VAL A 98 -7.02 11.70 3.53
CA VAL A 98 -6.99 11.74 4.99
C VAL A 98 -8.15 12.58 5.49
N GLU A 99 -8.97 12.02 6.36
CA GLU A 99 -10.24 12.60 6.79
C GLU A 99 -10.20 13.11 8.24
N THR A 100 -9.16 12.74 9.00
CA THR A 100 -9.05 13.08 10.42
C THR A 100 -7.88 13.99 10.71
N ARG A 101 -8.07 14.82 11.74
CA ARG A 101 -7.01 15.71 12.24
C ARG A 101 -5.87 14.94 12.87
N ALA A 102 -6.15 13.85 13.59
CA ALA A 102 -5.13 13.05 14.26
C ALA A 102 -4.12 12.49 13.25
N LEU A 103 -4.59 11.89 12.16
CA LEU A 103 -3.70 11.35 11.13
C LEU A 103 -2.95 12.45 10.38
N LEU A 104 -3.56 13.63 10.19
CA LEU A 104 -2.84 14.79 9.66
C LEU A 104 -1.73 15.29 10.58
N GLU A 105 -1.91 15.24 11.89
CA GLU A 105 -0.84 15.58 12.84
C GLU A 105 0.32 14.59 12.75
N GLU A 106 0.06 13.28 12.60
CA GLU A 106 1.07 12.26 12.30
C GLU A 106 1.91 12.61 11.07
N ILE A 107 1.25 12.95 9.97
CA ILE A 107 1.93 13.27 8.72
C ILE A 107 2.70 14.59 8.80
N THR A 108 2.08 15.62 9.37
CA THR A 108 2.61 16.99 9.30
C THR A 108 3.64 17.28 10.38
N LYS A 109 3.41 16.83 11.61
CA LYS A 109 4.26 17.08 12.78
C LYS A 109 5.33 16.00 12.93
N PHE A 110 4.94 14.73 12.83
CA PHE A 110 5.83 13.59 13.03
C PHE A 110 6.46 13.06 11.73
N LYS A 111 6.05 13.61 10.58
CA LYS A 111 6.61 13.29 9.25
C LYS A 111 6.42 11.83 8.86
N VAL A 112 5.39 11.18 9.40
CA VAL A 112 5.01 9.81 9.03
C VAL A 112 4.46 9.83 7.61
N THR A 113 5.14 9.12 6.71
CA THR A 113 4.80 9.14 5.27
C THR A 113 4.82 7.76 4.63
N GLY A 114 5.31 6.73 5.32
CA GLY A 114 5.35 5.38 4.83
C GLY A 114 3.94 4.80 4.69
N LEU A 115 3.76 4.01 3.64
CA LEU A 115 2.51 3.29 3.40
C LEU A 115 2.77 1.78 3.43
N SER A 116 1.82 1.05 4.00
CA SER A 116 1.83 -0.41 4.00
C SER A 116 0.46 -0.91 3.56
N LEU A 117 0.35 -1.34 2.31
CA LEU A 117 -0.86 -2.01 1.82
C LEU A 117 -0.92 -3.42 2.41
N ALA A 118 -1.97 -3.70 3.19
CA ALA A 118 -2.23 -5.03 3.67
C ALA A 118 -3.03 -5.80 2.61
N SER A 119 -2.50 -6.94 2.18
CA SER A 119 -3.14 -7.80 1.19
C SER A 119 -3.19 -9.26 1.63
N THR A 120 -4.17 -9.98 1.10
CA THR A 120 -4.24 -11.44 1.14
C THR A 120 -4.16 -12.00 -0.28
N GLY A 121 -3.91 -13.30 -0.41
CA GLY A 121 -3.87 -13.98 -1.69
C GLY A 121 -3.69 -15.48 -1.51
N THR A 122 -3.64 -16.20 -2.63
CA THR A 122 -3.23 -17.60 -2.65
C THR A 122 -1.72 -17.66 -2.77
N THR A 123 -1.06 -18.25 -1.78
CA THR A 123 0.37 -18.53 -1.80
C THR A 123 0.65 -19.84 -2.53
N HIS A 124 1.68 -19.85 -3.36
CA HIS A 124 2.21 -21.04 -3.99
C HIS A 124 3.68 -21.20 -3.63
N ASP A 125 4.07 -22.43 -3.30
CA ASP A 125 5.45 -22.80 -3.03
C ASP A 125 6.21 -22.94 -4.36
N MET A 126 7.23 -22.12 -4.56
CA MET A 126 8.05 -22.14 -5.77
C MET A 126 9.40 -21.49 -5.49
N GLU A 127 10.46 -22.30 -5.57
CA GLU A 127 11.83 -21.80 -5.55
C GLU A 127 12.27 -21.45 -6.98
N ALA A 128 12.50 -20.17 -7.22
CA ALA A 128 12.98 -19.66 -8.50
C ALA A 128 13.64 -18.29 -8.33
N SER A 129 14.18 -17.75 -9.43
CA SER A 129 14.74 -16.40 -9.50
C SER A 129 13.96 -15.54 -10.50
N VAL A 130 13.94 -14.22 -10.26
CA VAL A 130 13.45 -13.23 -11.22
C VAL A 130 14.32 -11.98 -11.16
N VAL A 131 14.44 -11.28 -12.28
CA VAL A 131 15.10 -9.96 -12.31
C VAL A 131 14.14 -8.93 -11.71
N ASP A 132 14.42 -8.53 -10.46
CA ASP A 132 13.69 -7.48 -9.77
C ASP A 132 14.56 -6.21 -9.70
N ARG A 133 14.10 -5.14 -10.36
CA ARG A 133 14.83 -3.85 -10.47
C ARG A 133 16.27 -3.98 -10.96
N GLY A 134 16.50 -4.89 -11.91
CA GLY A 134 17.80 -5.11 -12.55
C GLY A 134 18.72 -6.06 -11.79
N VAL A 135 18.25 -6.70 -10.71
CA VAL A 135 19.00 -7.67 -9.93
C VAL A 135 18.25 -9.01 -9.93
N GLU A 136 18.93 -10.08 -10.32
CA GLU A 136 18.38 -11.43 -10.15
C GLU A 136 18.27 -11.74 -8.66
N THR A 137 17.05 -12.04 -8.22
CA THR A 137 16.73 -12.28 -6.81
C THR A 137 15.89 -13.54 -6.69
N ASP A 138 16.28 -14.39 -5.75
CA ASP A 138 15.58 -15.64 -5.46
C ASP A 138 14.35 -15.39 -4.58
N PHE A 139 13.30 -16.17 -4.83
CA PHE A 139 12.09 -16.23 -4.02
C PHE A 139 11.69 -17.68 -3.73
N GLN A 140 10.99 -17.89 -2.62
CA GLN A 140 10.49 -19.21 -2.21
C GLN A 140 8.99 -19.36 -2.45
N TYR A 141 8.29 -18.24 -2.61
CA TYR A 141 6.84 -18.22 -2.77
C TYR A 141 6.44 -17.16 -3.78
N TYR A 142 5.30 -17.37 -4.43
CA TYR A 142 4.62 -16.28 -5.13
C TYR A 142 3.14 -16.24 -4.75
N GLN A 143 2.53 -15.05 -4.86
CA GLN A 143 1.11 -14.86 -4.55
C GLN A 143 0.28 -14.52 -5.79
N THR A 144 -0.88 -15.15 -5.87
CA THR A 144 -1.91 -14.90 -6.90
C THR A 144 -3.24 -14.54 -6.26
N ALA A 145 -4.21 -14.09 -7.06
CA ALA A 145 -5.56 -13.76 -6.61
C ALA A 145 -5.54 -12.77 -5.44
N LEU A 146 -4.65 -11.77 -5.55
CA LEU A 146 -4.42 -10.76 -4.54
C LEU A 146 -5.70 -9.98 -4.22
N ARG A 147 -5.89 -9.64 -2.95
CA ARG A 147 -6.97 -8.79 -2.46
C ARG A 147 -6.44 -7.81 -1.43
N ALA A 148 -6.66 -6.52 -1.64
CA ALA A 148 -6.34 -5.50 -0.65
C ALA A 148 -7.36 -5.54 0.51
N THR A 149 -6.91 -5.20 1.72
CA THR A 149 -7.77 -5.20 2.93
C THR A 149 -7.83 -3.82 3.59
N HIS A 150 -6.68 -3.17 3.77
CA HIS A 150 -6.57 -1.81 4.27
C HIS A 150 -5.21 -1.21 3.89
N LEU A 151 -5.09 0.11 4.01
CA LEU A 151 -3.84 0.84 3.89
C LEU A 151 -3.43 1.37 5.27
N GLY A 152 -2.23 1.01 5.72
CA GLY A 152 -1.66 1.56 6.95
C GLY A 152 -0.73 2.74 6.68
N LEU A 153 -0.90 3.84 7.41
CA LEU A 153 0.13 4.88 7.54
C LEU A 153 1.12 4.46 8.63
N VAL A 154 2.37 4.28 8.25
CA VAL A 154 3.43 3.74 9.11
C VAL A 154 4.73 4.53 8.96
N ASP A 155 5.57 4.50 9.99
CA ASP A 155 6.89 5.16 9.94
C ASP A 155 7.78 4.59 8.83
N LEU A 156 7.76 3.25 8.70
CA LEU A 156 8.50 2.52 7.68
C LEU A 156 7.60 1.49 7.01
N GLY A 157 7.25 1.74 5.76
CA GLY A 157 6.56 0.77 4.91
C GLY A 157 7.44 -0.43 4.63
N ARG A 158 6.84 -1.62 4.52
CA ARG A 158 7.56 -2.87 4.19
C ARG A 158 8.15 -2.83 2.77
N VAL A 159 7.46 -2.12 1.89
CA VAL A 159 7.85 -1.93 0.50
C VAL A 159 8.63 -0.63 0.40
N ARG A 160 9.95 -0.72 0.18
CA ARG A 160 10.80 0.48 0.05
C ARG A 160 10.32 1.33 -1.12
N GLY A 161 9.84 2.54 -0.83
CA GLY A 161 9.31 3.47 -1.82
C GLY A 161 7.79 3.62 -1.78
N ALA A 162 7.07 2.78 -1.04
CA ALA A 162 5.65 2.96 -0.75
C ALA A 162 5.48 4.09 0.26
N MET A 163 4.96 5.22 -0.20
CA MET A 163 4.83 6.43 0.60
C MET A 163 3.80 7.39 0.00
N LEU A 164 3.30 8.29 0.85
CA LEU A 164 2.57 9.46 0.41
C LEU A 164 3.43 10.27 -0.56
N SER A 165 2.85 10.73 -1.67
CA SER A 165 3.56 11.58 -2.63
C SER A 165 3.56 13.04 -2.17
N TRP A 166 4.72 13.70 -2.23
CA TRP A 166 4.92 15.07 -1.77
C TRP A 166 5.26 16.09 -2.87
N ARG A 167 5.09 15.75 -4.16
CA ARG A 167 5.51 16.62 -5.28
C ARG A 167 4.38 17.48 -5.90
N ASP A 168 4.61 18.79 -5.86
CA ASP A 168 4.14 19.93 -6.67
C ASP A 168 3.00 19.73 -7.68
N GLN A 169 1.75 19.90 -7.25
CA GLN A 169 0.63 20.26 -8.14
C GLN A 169 -0.15 21.47 -7.61
N LEU A 170 0.48 22.65 -7.64
CA LEU A 170 -0.24 23.93 -7.68
C LEU A 170 -0.79 24.16 -9.11
N LYS A 171 -1.71 23.31 -9.57
CA LYS A 171 -2.59 23.68 -10.68
C LYS A 171 -3.85 24.30 -10.07
N ARG A 172 -3.85 25.63 -10.11
CA ARG A 172 -4.97 26.53 -9.83
C ARG A 172 -6.30 25.91 -10.31
N GLY A 173 -7.21 25.62 -9.38
CA GLY A 173 -8.64 25.59 -9.67
C GLY A 173 -9.19 27.01 -9.56
N PRO A 174 -10.11 27.44 -10.43
CA PRO A 174 -10.61 28.81 -10.44
C PRO A 174 -11.46 29.06 -9.19
N GLN A 175 -11.33 30.24 -8.59
CA GLN A 175 -12.33 30.74 -7.65
C GLN A 175 -13.59 31.13 -8.42
N PRO A 176 -14.74 30.57 -8.03
CA PRO A 176 -15.96 31.33 -7.81
C PRO A 176 -16.21 31.59 -6.32
#